data_AF-A0A350DLJ2-F1
#
_entry.id   AF-A0A350DLJ2-F1
#
_cell.length_a   1.000
_cell.length_b   1.000
_cell.length_c   1.000
_cell.angle_alpha   90.00
_cell.angle_beta   90.00
_cell.angle_gamma   90.00
#
_symmetry.space_group_name_H-M   'P 1'
#
loop_
_entity.id
_entity.type
_entity.pdbx_description
1 polymer ?
#
loop_
_entity_poly.entity_id
_entity_poly.type
_entity_poly.pdbx_seq_one_letter_code
_entity_poly.pdbx_strand_id
1 'polypeptide(L)'
;GVTWQLPEHDQTSMYKSKMLNDIAILFGGRIAEEVFINQMSTGASNDFERATKMARAMVTKYGMSDALGIMVYEDDDSSQGYFGGGGR
;
A
#
# COMPACT_ATOMS: atom_id res chain seq x y z
N GLY A 1 -34.38 23.52 -6.40
CA GLY A 1 -33.50 22.44 -6.88
C GLY A 1 -32.34 22.36 -5.93
N VAL A 2 -32.02 21.17 -5.42
CA VAL A 2 -30.87 21.02 -4.51
C VAL A 2 -29.62 20.96 -5.39
N THR A 3 -28.78 21.98 -5.24
CA THR A 3 -27.47 22.03 -5.88
C THR A 3 -26.60 20.95 -5.25
N TRP A 4 -26.34 19.87 -5.99
CA TRP A 4 -25.31 18.92 -5.62
C TRP A 4 -23.96 19.61 -5.80
N GLN A 5 -23.33 19.96 -4.68
CA GLN A 5 -21.92 20.34 -4.67
C GLN A 5 -21.13 19.06 -4.96
N LEU A 6 -20.36 19.06 -6.04
CA LEU A 6 -19.41 18.00 -6.35
C LEU A 6 -18.43 17.94 -5.17
N PRO A 7 -18.26 16.79 -4.48
CA PRO A 7 -17.25 16.68 -3.44
C PRO A 7 -15.88 16.92 -4.07
N GLU A 8 -15.35 18.13 -3.91
CA GLU A 8 -13.97 18.43 -4.24
C GLU A 8 -13.12 17.54 -3.34
N HIS A 9 -12.31 16.68 -3.96
CA HIS A 9 -11.44 15.69 -3.35
C HIS A 9 -12.10 14.36 -2.93
N ASP A 10 -12.41 13.54 -3.94
CA ASP A 10 -12.33 12.08 -3.84
C ASP A 10 -10.87 11.64 -3.54
N GLN A 11 -10.40 11.88 -2.31
CA GLN A 11 -9.07 11.48 -1.79
C GLN A 11 -8.99 9.98 -1.53
N THR A 12 -9.86 9.18 -2.14
CA THR A 12 -9.90 7.73 -1.99
C THR A 12 -9.01 7.03 -3.02
N SER A 13 -8.66 7.70 -4.13
CA SER A 13 -7.73 7.18 -5.13
C SER A 13 -6.27 7.46 -4.74
N MET A 14 -5.58 6.45 -4.23
CA MET A 14 -4.13 6.48 -4.05
C MET A 14 -3.44 6.23 -5.39
N TYR A 15 -2.92 7.29 -6.02
CA TYR A 15 -2.12 7.17 -7.24
C TYR A 15 -0.76 6.50 -6.97
N LYS A 16 -0.21 5.81 -7.97
CA LYS A 16 1.14 5.21 -7.94
C LYS A 16 2.19 6.19 -7.44
N SER A 17 2.15 7.45 -7.89
CA SER A 17 3.08 8.51 -7.47
C SER A 17 3.00 8.83 -5.97
N LYS A 18 1.79 8.85 -5.39
CA LYS A 18 1.59 9.10 -3.96
C LYS A 18 2.15 7.95 -3.13
N MET A 19 1.87 6.71 -3.51
CA MET A 19 2.39 5.53 -2.81
C MET A 19 3.92 5.44 -2.89
N LEU A 20 4.53 5.78 -4.03
CA LEU A 20 5.99 5.89 -4.14
C LEU A 20 6.56 6.99 -3.23
N ASN A 21 5.87 8.14 -3.14
CA ASN A 21 6.28 9.22 -2.24
C ASN A 21 6.18 8.79 -0.76
N ASP A 22 5.11 8.10 -0.39
CA ASP A 22 4.92 7.59 0.98
C ASP A 22 6.03 6.58 1.33
N ILE A 23 6.39 5.68 0.40
CA ILE A 23 7.54 4.79 0.55
C ILE A 23 8.83 5.59 0.75
N ALA A 24 9.08 6.62 -0.07
CA ALA A 24 10.27 7.47 0.06
C ALA A 24 10.36 8.16 1.44
N ILE A 25 9.24 8.65 1.97
CA ILE A 25 9.16 9.26 3.30
C ILE A 25 9.52 8.25 4.39
N LEU A 26 9.00 7.01 4.31
CA LEU A 26 9.30 5.94 5.28
C LEU A 26 10.79 5.59 5.32
N PHE A 27 11.49 5.64 4.18
CA PHE A 27 12.95 5.42 4.14
C PHE A 27 13.77 6.65 4.55
N GLY A 28 13.17 7.84 4.62
CA GLY A 28 13.88 9.10 4.89
C GLY A 28 14.63 9.11 6.22
N GLY A 29 14.03 8.57 7.29
CA GLY A 29 14.67 8.47 8.61
C GLY A 29 15.94 7.61 8.57
N ARG A 30 15.86 6.43 7.95
CA ARG A 30 17.02 5.54 7.80
C ARG A 30 18.15 6.18 6.99
N ILE A 31 17.81 6.88 5.91
CA ILE A 31 18.78 7.58 5.06
C ILE A 31 19.44 8.71 5.85
N ALA A 32 18.68 9.48 6.64
CA ALA A 32 19.24 10.55 7.46
C ALA A 32 20.23 10.03 8.51
N GLU A 33 19.92 8.91 9.17
CA GLU A 33 20.85 8.25 10.09
C GLU A 33 22.15 7.84 9.38
N GLU A 34 22.06 7.31 8.16
CA GLU A 34 23.25 6.92 7.40
C GLU A 34 24.11 8.11 6.99
N VAL A 35 23.47 9.15 6.45
CA VAL A 35 24.17 10.31 5.86
C VAL A 35 24.78 11.22 6.93
N PHE A 36 24.10 11.42 8.05
CA PHE A 36 24.50 12.41 9.05
C PHE A 36 25.08 11.82 10.34
N ILE A 37 24.68 10.59 10.70
CA ILE A 37 25.06 9.97 11.98
C ILE A 37 26.10 8.85 11.76
N ASN A 38 26.22 8.31 10.55
CA ASN A 38 27.09 7.16 10.22
C ASN A 38 26.86 5.94 11.12
N GLN A 39 25.64 5.78 11.64
CA GLN A 39 25.25 4.67 12.50
C GLN A 39 23.83 4.24 12.13
N MET A 40 23.55 2.93 12.19
CA MET A 40 22.22 2.40 11.95
C MET A 40 21.51 2.16 13.27
N SER A 41 20.24 2.58 13.37
CA SER A 41 19.37 2.21 14.48
C SER A 41 18.41 1.07 14.12
N THR A 42 17.85 0.42 15.13
CA THR A 42 16.75 -0.55 14.98
C THR A 42 15.38 0.14 14.91
N GLY A 43 15.34 1.47 15.05
CA GLY A 43 14.10 2.27 15.12
C GLY A 43 13.33 2.32 13.80
N ALA A 44 14.01 2.18 12.66
CA ALA A 44 13.40 2.20 11.32
C ALA A 44 12.70 0.87 10.92
N SER A 45 12.69 -0.14 11.79
CA SER A 45 12.13 -1.47 11.50
C SER A 45 10.65 -1.43 11.09
N ASN A 46 9.82 -0.68 11.83
CA ASN A 46 8.41 -0.50 11.50
C ASN A 46 8.21 0.26 10.17
N ASP A 47 9.11 1.18 9.82
CA ASP A 47 9.02 1.92 8.56
C ASP A 47 9.30 1.00 7.36
N PHE A 48 10.28 0.10 7.48
CA PHE A 48 10.56 -0.91 6.46
C PHE A 48 9.41 -1.90 6.28
N GLU A 49 8.79 -2.34 7.36
CA GLU A 49 7.64 -3.24 7.29
C GLU A 49 6.48 -2.59 6.53
N ARG A 50 6.16 -1.34 6.86
CA ARG A 50 5.11 -0.56 6.18
C ARG A 50 5.44 -0.32 4.72
N ALA A 51 6.66 0.10 4.41
CA ALA A 51 7.10 0.35 3.05
C ALA A 51 7.06 -0.93 2.20
N THR A 52 7.52 -2.05 2.76
CA THR A 52 7.50 -3.36 2.09
C THR A 52 6.08 -3.83 1.82
N LYS A 53 5.18 -3.70 2.79
CA LYS A 53 3.76 -4.06 2.63
C LYS A 53 3.10 -3.20 1.55
N MET A 54 3.38 -1.90 1.54
CA MET A 54 2.87 -0.99 0.51
C MET A 54 3.39 -1.35 -0.88
N ALA A 55 4.70 -1.55 -1.03
CA ALA A 55 5.32 -1.95 -2.28
C ALA A 55 4.75 -3.28 -2.81
N ARG A 56 4.56 -4.27 -1.92
CA ARG A 56 3.91 -5.53 -2.29
C ARG A 56 2.51 -5.28 -2.84
N ALA A 57 1.66 -4.56 -2.10
CA ALA A 57 0.28 -4.27 -2.53
C ALA A 57 0.21 -3.51 -3.86
N MET A 58 1.14 -2.57 -4.10
CA MET A 58 1.24 -1.87 -5.39
C MET A 58 1.39 -2.85 -6.55
N VAL A 59 2.18 -3.90 -6.35
CA VAL A 59 2.46 -4.90 -7.39
C VAL A 59 1.36 -5.95 -7.45
N THR A 60 0.97 -6.53 -6.31
CA THR A 60 0.09 -7.71 -6.24
C THR A 60 -1.39 -7.35 -6.28
N LYS A 61 -1.80 -6.24 -5.69
CA LYS A 61 -3.23 -5.85 -5.59
C LYS A 61 -3.62 -4.81 -6.61
N TYR A 62 -2.74 -3.86 -6.88
CA TYR A 62 -3.08 -2.70 -7.72
C TYR A 62 -2.51 -2.78 -9.14
N GLY A 63 -1.76 -3.83 -9.48
CA GLY A 63 -1.22 -4.02 -10.84
C GLY A 63 -0.31 -2.88 -11.30
N MET A 64 0.35 -2.17 -10.38
CA MET A 64 1.16 -0.98 -10.67
C MET A 64 2.58 -1.32 -11.16
N SER A 65 2.81 -2.55 -11.62
CA SER A 65 4.09 -3.04 -12.15
C SER A 65 3.99 -3.27 -13.65
N ASP A 66 4.82 -2.58 -14.44
CA ASP A 66 4.81 -2.70 -15.89
C ASP A 66 5.27 -4.09 -16.37
N ALA A 67 6.08 -4.78 -15.56
CA ALA A 67 6.58 -6.12 -15.86
C ALA A 67 5.53 -7.23 -15.66
N LEU A 68 4.60 -7.02 -14.72
CA LEU A 68 3.54 -8.00 -14.41
C LEU A 68 2.20 -7.61 -15.05
N GLY A 69 2.02 -6.33 -15.37
CA GLY A 69 0.79 -5.81 -15.95
C GLY A 69 -0.33 -5.65 -14.91
N ILE A 70 -1.52 -5.33 -15.42
CA ILE A 70 -2.70 -5.05 -14.60
C ILE A 70 -3.40 -6.37 -14.27
N MET A 71 -2.88 -7.08 -13.28
CA MET A 71 -3.46 -8.32 -12.77
C MET A 71 -3.36 -8.35 -11.25
N VAL A 72 -4.40 -8.88 -10.60
CA VAL A 72 -4.42 -9.08 -9.14
C VAL A 72 -3.86 -10.47 -8.85
N TYR A 73 -2.79 -10.53 -8.06
CA TYR A 73 -2.05 -11.75 -7.69
C TYR A 73 -2.29 -12.20 -6.25
N GLU A 74 -2.92 -11.37 -5.42
CA GLU A 74 -3.35 -11.72 -4.07
C GLU A 74 -4.87 -11.92 -4.07
N ASP A 75 -5.31 -13.14 -3.78
CA ASP A 75 -6.65 -13.37 -3.26
C ASP A 75 -6.69 -12.83 -1.82
N ASP A 76 -7.63 -11.93 -1.52
CA ASP A 76 -7.99 -11.65 -0.13
C ASP A 76 -8.73 -12.90 0.39
N ASP A 77 -7.97 -13.92 0.77
CA ASP A 77 -8.45 -15.20 1.32
C ASP A 77 -8.99 -15.02 2.75
N SER A 78 -9.93 -14.09 2.89
CA SER A 78 -10.66 -13.75 4.10
C SER A 78 -12.18 -13.79 3.91
N SER A 79 -12.66 -14.30 2.77
CA SER A 79 -14.09 -14.52 2.52
C SER A 79 -14.36 -15.84 1.78
N GLN A 80 -14.39 -16.98 2.48
CA GLN A 80 -15.52 -17.94 2.39
C GLN A 80 -15.38 -19.14 3.37
N GLY A 81 -15.36 -18.87 4.69
CA GLY A 81 -15.66 -19.89 5.72
C GLY A 81 -17.16 -20.05 6.00
N TYR A 82 -18.04 -19.69 5.05
CA TYR A 82 -19.49 -19.79 5.18
C TYR A 82 -20.04 -20.68 4.06
N PHE A 83 -19.97 -22.00 4.28
CA PHE A 83 -20.92 -22.94 3.68
C PHE A 83 -21.71 -23.57 4.81
N GLY A 84 -22.75 -22.85 5.22
CA GLY A 84 -23.88 -23.45 5.92
C GLY A 84 -24.73 -24.23 4.92
N GLY A 85 -25.03 -25.48 5.28
CA GLY A 85 -26.33 -26.10 5.00
C GLY A 85 -26.54 -26.78 3.64
N GLY A 86 -26.78 -28.09 3.71
CA GLY A 86 -27.84 -28.71 2.92
C GLY A 86 -27.40 -29.69 1.84
N GLY A 87 -27.56 -30.99 2.11
CA GLY A 87 -27.82 -31.97 1.06
C GLY A 87 -26.94 -33.20 1.08
N ARG A 88 -27.21 -34.11 2.01
CA ARG A 88 -27.36 -35.56 1.76
C ARG A 88 -27.95 -36.24 2.97
#